data_AF-A0A7T6VQE5-F1
#
_entry.id   AF-A0A7T6VQE5-F1
#
_cell.length_a   1.000
_cell.length_b   1.000
_cell.length_c   1.000
_cell.angle_alpha   90.00
_cell.angle_beta   90.00
_cell.angle_gamma   90.00
#
_symmetry.space_group_name_H-M   'P 1'
#
loop_
_entity.id
_entity.type
_entity.pdbx_description
1 polymer ?
#
loop_
_entity_poly.entity_id
_entity_poly.type
_entity_poly.pdbx_seq_one_letter_code
_entity_poly.pdbx_strand_id
1 'polypeptide(L)'
;MKKRKRTYITEIFIVILLIFLSVFIIDGKKFYTISNDEILEHNEDLLYQSMPTAKNVELLLNKDFNHTSLYIYKLDDTYAVFSYNKSLFLNRSILNSYTYQLKDLKEYKITVSNQIYDNNFSISSVNNQIEVENNAKRNKSLPLNLINITVTVLIIISVYFVGNKLVKDNKKDE
;
A
#
# COMPACT_ATOMS: atom_id res chain seq x y z
N MET A 1 -43.17 -16.31 1.52
CA MET A 1 -42.21 -15.35 0.88
C MET A 1 -41.32 -14.56 1.84
N LYS A 2 -41.82 -14.00 2.95
CA LYS A 2 -41.01 -13.17 3.89
C LYS A 2 -39.75 -13.84 4.45
N LYS A 3 -39.79 -15.14 4.80
CA LYS A 3 -38.63 -15.88 5.34
C LYS A 3 -37.45 -15.97 4.36
N ARG A 4 -37.70 -16.29 3.08
CA ARG A 4 -36.66 -16.38 2.03
C ARG A 4 -36.02 -15.03 1.71
N LYS A 5 -36.81 -13.95 1.69
CA LYS A 5 -36.28 -12.58 1.51
C LYS A 5 -35.36 -12.18 2.67
N ARG A 6 -35.67 -12.58 3.91
CA ARG A 6 -34.87 -12.27 5.09
C ARG A 6 -33.51 -12.99 5.08
N THR A 7 -33.48 -14.27 4.69
CA THR A 7 -32.23 -15.05 4.55
C THR A 7 -31.29 -14.45 3.50
N TYR A 8 -31.82 -14.07 2.34
CA TYR A 8 -31.02 -13.46 1.26
C TYR A 8 -30.37 -12.13 1.68
N ILE A 9 -31.09 -11.31 2.43
CA ILE A 9 -30.55 -10.05 2.98
C ILE A 9 -29.40 -10.35 3.95
N THR A 10 -29.56 -11.32 4.85
CA THR A 10 -28.50 -11.73 5.78
C THR A 10 -27.25 -12.23 5.06
N GLU A 11 -27.41 -13.04 4.01
CA GLU A 11 -26.30 -13.55 3.19
C GLU A 11 -25.53 -12.40 2.51
N ILE A 12 -26.23 -11.43 1.91
CA ILE A 12 -25.60 -10.25 1.31
C ILE A 12 -24.81 -9.44 2.36
N PHE A 13 -25.40 -9.21 3.54
CA PHE A 13 -24.72 -8.48 4.61
C PHE A 13 -23.43 -9.17 5.07
N ILE A 14 -23.42 -10.51 5.15
CA ILE A 14 -22.22 -11.27 5.51
C ILE A 14 -21.14 -11.09 4.44
N VAL A 15 -21.50 -11.15 3.16
CA VAL A 15 -20.54 -10.93 2.06
C VAL A 15 -19.94 -9.52 2.12
N ILE A 16 -20.77 -8.50 2.31
CA ILE A 16 -20.31 -7.10 2.45
C ILE A 16 -19.37 -6.97 3.66
N LEU A 17 -19.72 -7.58 4.79
CA LEU A 17 -18.90 -7.56 5.99
C LEU A 17 -17.53 -8.22 5.77
N LEU A 18 -17.47 -9.36 5.06
CA LEU A 18 -16.22 -10.04 4.74
C LEU A 18 -15.33 -9.20 3.82
N ILE A 19 -15.91 -8.54 2.81
CA ILE A 19 -15.16 -7.62 1.93
C ILE A 19 -14.62 -6.46 2.76
N PHE A 20 -15.44 -5.85 3.60
CA PHE A 20 -15.03 -4.74 4.46
C PHE A 20 -13.88 -5.13 5.40
N LEU A 21 -14.01 -6.27 6.08
CA LEU A 21 -12.97 -6.82 6.96
C LEU A 21 -11.68 -7.11 6.18
N SER A 22 -11.78 -7.64 4.95
CA SER A 22 -10.61 -7.91 4.11
C SER A 22 -9.86 -6.62 3.77
N VAL A 23 -10.57 -5.57 3.35
CA VAL A 23 -9.98 -4.24 3.09
C VAL A 23 -9.30 -3.69 4.35
N PHE A 24 -9.95 -3.82 5.50
CA PHE A 24 -9.41 -3.35 6.78
C PHE A 24 -8.16 -4.13 7.23
N ILE A 25 -8.06 -5.43 6.96
CA ILE A 25 -6.86 -6.21 7.26
C ILE A 25 -5.68 -5.79 6.38
N ILE A 26 -5.92 -5.47 5.11
CA ILE A 26 -4.87 -5.09 4.16
C ILE A 26 -4.29 -3.73 4.48
N ASP A 27 -5.17 -2.76 4.71
CA ASP A 27 -4.82 -1.34 4.69
C ASP A 27 -5.36 -0.55 5.87
N GLY A 28 -6.06 -1.21 6.81
CA GLY A 28 -6.73 -0.53 7.91
C GLY A 28 -5.79 0.23 8.84
N LYS A 29 -4.54 -0.24 8.99
CA LYS A 29 -3.52 0.51 9.74
C LYS A 29 -3.15 1.86 9.11
N LYS A 30 -3.43 2.06 7.81
CA LYS A 30 -3.18 3.31 7.08
C LYS A 30 -4.30 4.34 7.24
N PHE A 31 -5.42 4.01 7.91
CA PHE A 31 -6.44 5.01 8.26
C PHE A 31 -5.93 6.10 9.22
N TYR A 32 -4.83 5.87 9.93
CA TYR A 32 -4.24 6.81 10.89
C TYR A 32 -2.87 7.32 10.43
N THR A 33 -2.55 7.17 9.15
CA THR A 33 -1.28 7.63 8.59
C THR A 33 -1.47 8.91 7.77
N ILE A 34 -0.38 9.47 7.28
CA ILE A 34 -0.31 10.79 6.65
C ILE A 34 -1.05 10.78 5.31
N SER A 35 -1.77 11.87 5.01
CA SER A 35 -2.41 12.04 3.71
C SER A 35 -1.36 12.31 2.62
N ASN A 36 -1.59 11.83 1.39
CA ASN A 36 -0.54 11.90 0.36
C ASN A 36 -0.14 13.35 -0.01
N ASP A 37 -1.07 14.28 0.12
CA ASP A 37 -0.90 15.72 -0.06
C ASP A 37 -0.10 16.38 1.07
N GLU A 38 -0.06 15.79 2.26
CA GLU A 38 0.67 16.31 3.43
C GLU A 38 2.10 15.76 3.53
N ILE A 39 2.52 14.85 2.64
CA ILE A 39 3.82 14.16 2.74
C ILE A 39 4.99 15.15 2.66
N LEU A 40 4.91 16.17 1.81
CA LEU A 40 6.01 17.13 1.64
C LEU A 40 6.24 17.94 2.93
N GLU A 41 5.18 18.54 3.47
CA GLU A 41 5.22 19.26 4.75
C GLU A 41 5.71 18.35 5.88
N HIS A 42 5.19 17.12 5.96
CA HIS A 42 5.64 16.16 6.97
C HIS A 42 7.13 15.80 6.86
N ASN A 43 7.66 15.69 5.64
CA ASN A 43 9.10 15.45 5.45
C ASN A 43 9.93 16.64 5.91
N GLU A 44 9.52 17.86 5.55
CA GLU A 44 10.21 19.09 5.96
C GLU A 44 10.24 19.20 7.49
N ASP A 45 9.12 18.95 8.16
CA ASP A 45 9.04 18.91 9.63
C ASP A 45 10.04 17.90 10.23
N LEU A 46 10.08 16.69 9.69
CA LEU A 46 11.01 15.64 10.13
C LEU A 46 12.48 16.03 9.91
N LEU A 47 12.77 16.70 8.79
CA LEU A 47 14.10 17.23 8.47
C LEU A 47 14.51 18.31 9.47
N TYR A 48 13.65 19.29 9.74
CA TYR A 48 13.97 20.36 10.68
C TYR A 48 14.13 19.87 12.12
N GLN A 49 13.36 18.85 12.53
CA GLN A 49 13.53 18.22 13.84
C GLN A 49 14.87 17.47 13.94
N SER A 50 15.29 16.79 12.88
CA SER A 50 16.48 15.94 12.87
C SER A 50 17.77 16.71 12.54
N MET A 51 17.65 17.83 11.83
CA MET A 51 18.74 18.68 11.35
C MET A 51 18.39 20.17 11.51
N PRO A 52 18.23 20.67 12.74
CA PRO A 52 17.78 22.04 13.00
C PRO A 52 18.73 23.12 12.48
N THR A 53 19.98 22.77 12.15
CA THR A 53 21.00 23.69 11.63
C THR A 53 21.12 23.69 10.11
N ALA A 54 20.42 22.80 9.39
CA ALA A 54 20.47 22.75 7.93
C ALA A 54 19.84 24.03 7.36
N LYS A 55 20.56 24.70 6.45
CA LYS A 55 20.10 25.99 5.88
C LYS A 55 19.46 25.83 4.52
N ASN A 56 19.96 24.90 3.71
CA ASN A 56 19.47 24.66 2.36
C ASN A 56 18.84 23.28 2.28
N VAL A 57 17.50 23.23 2.29
CA VAL A 57 16.73 22.01 2.06
C VAL A 57 16.17 22.07 0.64
N GLU A 58 16.56 21.13 -0.19
CA GLU A 58 16.10 21.04 -1.59
C GLU A 58 15.59 19.64 -1.88
N LEU A 59 14.37 19.52 -2.41
CA LEU A 59 13.85 18.26 -2.90
C LEU A 59 14.46 17.96 -4.28
N LEU A 60 15.30 16.92 -4.35
CA LEU A 60 15.95 16.50 -5.60
C LEU A 60 15.12 15.49 -6.39
N LEU A 61 14.39 14.62 -5.70
CA LEU A 61 13.59 13.57 -6.34
C LEU A 61 12.31 13.30 -5.56
N ASN A 62 11.20 13.24 -6.27
CA ASN A 62 9.94 12.64 -5.82
C ASN A 62 9.48 11.65 -6.89
N LYS A 63 9.50 10.36 -6.59
CA LYS A 63 9.16 9.33 -7.57
C LYS A 63 8.46 8.12 -6.94
N ASP A 64 7.47 7.63 -7.67
CA ASP A 64 6.70 6.45 -7.28
C ASP A 64 7.21 5.18 -7.96
N PHE A 65 7.26 4.10 -7.19
CA PHE A 65 7.67 2.77 -7.60
C PHE A 65 6.81 1.71 -6.93
N ASN A 66 5.96 1.01 -7.69
CA ASN A 66 5.21 -0.15 -7.22
C ASN A 66 4.51 0.04 -5.85
N HIS A 67 3.75 1.12 -5.69
CA HIS A 67 3.10 1.53 -4.42
C HIS A 67 4.04 1.97 -3.28
N THR A 68 5.27 2.33 -3.61
CA THR A 68 6.20 2.99 -2.70
C THR A 68 6.64 4.32 -3.31
N SER A 69 6.50 5.43 -2.58
CA SER A 69 7.09 6.72 -2.96
C SER A 69 8.44 6.90 -2.32
N LEU A 70 9.39 7.41 -3.10
CA LEU A 70 10.68 7.85 -2.61
C LEU A 70 10.78 9.37 -2.74
N TYR A 71 11.25 9.98 -1.65
CA TYR A 71 11.59 11.39 -1.61
C TYR A 71 13.06 11.51 -1.21
N ILE A 72 13.84 12.25 -2.00
CA ILE A 72 15.26 12.46 -1.75
C ILE A 72 15.50 13.95 -1.67
N TYR A 73 16.01 14.39 -0.52
CA TYR A 73 16.36 15.77 -0.25
C TYR A 73 17.86 15.92 -0.18
N LYS A 74 18.35 17.08 -0.60
CA LYS A 74 19.69 17.56 -0.31
C LYS A 74 19.62 18.57 0.83
N LEU A 75 20.48 18.37 1.83
CA LEU A 75 20.65 19.24 2.98
C LEU A 75 22.12 19.64 3.07
N ASP A 76 22.44 20.83 2.55
CA ASP A 76 23.80 21.32 2.38
C ASP A 76 24.69 20.29 1.63
N ASP A 77 25.63 19.64 2.33
CA ASP A 77 26.54 18.62 1.77
C ASP A 77 26.07 17.16 2.00
N THR A 78 24.84 16.97 2.48
CA THR A 78 24.29 15.65 2.80
C THR A 78 22.98 15.37 2.10
N TYR A 79 22.58 14.10 2.07
CA TYR A 79 21.29 13.68 1.55
C TYR A 79 20.41 13.07 2.65
N ALA A 80 19.10 13.23 2.49
CA ALA A 80 18.09 12.52 3.24
C ALA A 80 17.18 11.76 2.28
N VAL A 81 16.81 10.54 2.66
CA VAL A 81 15.94 9.67 1.86
C VAL A 81 14.77 9.25 2.72
N PHE A 82 13.56 9.45 2.20
CA PHE A 82 12.32 8.98 2.80
C PHE A 82 11.63 8.01 1.87
N SER A 83 11.10 6.94 2.44
CA SER A 83 10.27 5.98 1.72
C SER A 83 8.90 5.82 2.37
N TYR A 84 7.88 5.92 1.53
CA TYR A 84 6.48 5.83 1.94
C TYR A 84 5.80 4.69 1.23
N ASN A 85 5.08 3.85 1.96
CA ASN A 85 4.21 2.84 1.36
C ASN A 85 2.81 3.39 1.18
N LYS A 86 2.37 3.52 -0.08
CA LYS A 86 1.02 3.97 -0.41
C LYS A 86 -0.01 2.92 -0.03
N SER A 87 -1.15 3.39 0.44
CA SER A 87 -2.38 2.60 0.50
C SER A 87 -2.84 2.19 -0.91
N LEU A 88 -3.46 1.01 -1.02
CA LEU A 88 -4.14 0.56 -2.23
C LEU A 88 -5.51 1.21 -2.39
N PHE A 89 -6.16 1.56 -1.28
CA PHE A 89 -7.58 1.95 -1.26
C PHE A 89 -7.82 3.37 -0.77
N LEU A 90 -6.88 3.98 -0.05
CA LEU A 90 -7.00 5.29 0.58
C LEU A 90 -5.97 6.26 0.00
N ASN A 91 -6.25 7.56 0.04
CA ASN A 91 -5.26 8.59 -0.30
C ASN A 91 -4.28 8.84 0.85
N ARG A 92 -3.67 7.76 1.37
CA ARG A 92 -2.79 7.81 2.54
C ARG A 92 -1.54 6.99 2.34
N SER A 93 -0.48 7.40 3.03
CA SER A 93 0.82 6.74 3.01
C SER A 93 1.37 6.55 4.40
N ILE A 94 2.08 5.45 4.60
CA ILE A 94 2.82 5.19 5.84
C ILE A 94 4.31 5.39 5.58
N LEU A 95 4.97 6.19 6.41
CA LEU A 95 6.42 6.31 6.40
C LEU A 95 7.01 4.95 6.79
N ASN A 96 7.70 4.30 5.86
CA ASN A 96 8.26 2.97 6.08
C ASN A 96 9.69 3.04 6.60
N SER A 97 10.48 3.94 6.02
CA SER A 97 11.85 4.19 6.45
C SER A 97 12.29 5.58 6.04
N TYR A 98 13.19 6.13 6.82
CA TYR A 98 13.89 7.36 6.51
C TYR A 98 15.32 7.28 7.03
N THR A 99 16.23 7.98 6.37
CA THR A 99 17.60 8.13 6.83
C THR A 99 18.09 9.53 6.52
N TYR A 100 18.95 10.05 7.39
CA TYR A 100 19.57 11.36 7.25
C TYR A 100 21.09 11.24 7.13
N GLN A 101 21.74 12.34 6.76
CA GLN A 101 23.20 12.50 6.78
C GLN A 101 23.96 11.53 5.86
N LEU A 102 23.38 11.14 4.73
CA LEU A 102 24.12 10.38 3.72
C LEU A 102 25.16 11.32 3.09
N LYS A 103 26.43 11.17 3.46
CA LYS A 103 27.57 11.86 2.83
C LYS A 103 27.99 11.08 1.60
N ASP A 104 28.40 11.78 0.55
CA ASP A 104 28.93 11.20 -0.68
C ASP A 104 28.09 10.00 -1.15
N LEU A 105 26.84 10.25 -1.59
CA LEU A 105 25.83 9.26 -1.98
C LEU A 105 26.29 8.38 -3.16
N LYS A 106 27.32 7.55 -2.95
CA LYS A 106 27.90 6.67 -3.96
C LYS A 106 26.96 5.51 -4.27
N GLU A 107 26.47 4.85 -3.23
CA GLU A 107 25.43 3.83 -3.32
C GLU A 107 24.77 3.65 -1.95
N TYR A 108 23.47 3.85 -1.86
CA TYR A 108 22.66 3.60 -0.68
C TYR A 108 21.55 2.60 -1.05
N LYS A 109 21.54 1.47 -0.35
CA LYS A 109 20.59 0.39 -0.58
C LYS A 109 19.54 0.35 0.51
N ILE A 110 18.28 0.27 0.11
CA ILE A 110 17.16 0.17 1.04
C ILE A 110 16.10 -0.79 0.52
N THR A 111 15.62 -1.66 1.40
CA THR A 111 14.51 -2.57 1.10
C THR A 111 13.24 -2.04 1.75
N VAL A 112 12.20 -1.88 0.94
CA VAL A 112 10.89 -1.40 1.36
C VAL A 112 9.83 -2.38 0.90
N SER A 113 9.21 -3.04 1.86
CA SER A 113 8.15 -4.02 1.62
C SER A 113 6.79 -3.36 1.81
N ASN A 114 5.93 -3.49 0.80
CA ASN A 114 4.51 -3.17 0.90
C ASN A 114 3.66 -4.44 0.71
N GLN A 115 2.34 -4.27 0.73
CA GLN A 115 1.38 -5.37 0.65
C GLN A 115 1.49 -6.20 -0.64
N ILE A 116 2.02 -5.65 -1.75
CA ILE A 116 2.15 -6.34 -3.04
C ILE A 116 3.60 -6.65 -3.40
N TYR A 117 4.56 -5.79 -3.05
CA TYR A 117 5.95 -5.87 -3.52
C TYR A 117 6.96 -5.68 -2.40
N ASP A 118 8.09 -6.36 -2.55
CA ASP A 118 9.35 -6.06 -1.89
C ASP A 118 10.20 -5.28 -2.88
N ASN A 119 10.33 -3.97 -2.67
CA ASN A 119 11.16 -3.10 -3.49
C ASN A 119 12.57 -3.02 -2.90
N ASN A 120 13.59 -3.32 -3.70
CA ASN A 120 14.98 -3.10 -3.35
C ASN A 120 15.50 -1.94 -4.17
N PHE A 121 15.73 -0.82 -3.50
CA PHE A 121 16.24 0.39 -4.13
C PHE A 121 17.75 0.47 -3.98
N SER A 122 18.43 0.84 -5.06
CA SER A 122 19.80 1.33 -5.04
C SER A 122 19.79 2.79 -5.47
N ILE A 123 20.26 3.67 -4.59
CA ILE A 123 20.23 5.12 -4.78
C ILE A 123 21.67 5.62 -4.84
N SER A 124 22.02 6.31 -5.91
CA SER A 124 23.35 6.86 -6.12
C SER A 124 23.27 8.29 -6.67
N SER A 125 24.36 9.03 -6.53
CA SER A 125 24.58 10.34 -7.13
C SER A 125 25.72 10.22 -8.14
N VAL A 126 25.39 10.32 -9.42
CA VAL A 126 26.35 10.29 -10.53
C VAL A 126 26.28 11.62 -11.26
N ASN A 127 27.41 12.33 -11.39
CA ASN A 127 27.47 13.65 -12.05
C ASN A 127 26.45 14.68 -11.52
N ASN A 128 26.26 14.74 -10.19
CA ASN A 128 25.26 15.57 -9.52
C ASN A 128 23.79 15.26 -9.87
N GLN A 129 23.51 14.11 -10.48
CA GLN A 129 22.15 13.62 -10.70
C GLN A 129 21.89 12.40 -9.82
N ILE A 130 20.69 12.34 -9.24
CA ILE A 130 20.27 11.21 -8.42
C ILE A 130 19.72 10.12 -9.33
N GLU A 131 20.36 8.96 -9.29
CA GLU A 131 19.92 7.75 -9.97
C GLU A 131 19.29 6.80 -8.95
N VAL A 132 18.15 6.23 -9.32
CA VAL A 132 17.43 5.26 -8.48
C VAL A 132 17.11 4.04 -9.32
N GLU A 133 17.76 2.93 -9.00
CA GLU A 133 17.42 1.62 -9.51
C GLU A 133 16.45 0.94 -8.56
N ASN A 134 15.39 0.33 -9.10
CA ASN A 134 14.44 -0.46 -8.31
C ASN A 134 14.37 -1.89 -8.86
N ASN A 135 14.73 -2.86 -8.03
CA ASN A 135 14.47 -4.27 -8.28
C ASN A 135 13.33 -4.75 -7.37
N ALA A 136 12.13 -4.82 -7.94
CA ALA A 136 10.93 -5.21 -7.24
C ALA A 136 10.59 -6.69 -7.44
N LYS A 137 10.33 -7.39 -6.34
CA LYS A 137 9.78 -8.74 -6.37
C LYS A 137 8.38 -8.73 -5.78
N ARG A 138 7.48 -9.52 -6.36
CA ARG A 138 6.13 -9.65 -5.80
C ARG A 138 6.24 -10.29 -4.42
N ASN A 139 5.78 -9.57 -3.41
CA ASN A 139 5.73 -10.05 -2.04
C ASN A 139 4.68 -11.16 -1.97
N LYS A 140 5.10 -12.39 -1.65
CA LYS A 140 4.20 -13.53 -1.43
C LYS A 140 3.60 -13.49 -0.02
N SER A 141 3.22 -12.31 0.44
CA SER A 141 2.72 -12.11 1.79
C SER A 141 1.39 -12.88 1.99
N LEU A 142 1.23 -13.47 3.18
CA LEU A 142 0.00 -14.14 3.62
C LEU A 142 -1.30 -13.35 3.36
N PRO A 143 -1.35 -12.01 3.53
CA PRO A 143 -2.56 -11.23 3.28
C PRO A 143 -3.06 -11.33 1.84
N LEU A 144 -2.18 -11.28 0.84
CA LEU A 144 -2.60 -11.34 -0.57
C LEU A 144 -3.19 -12.72 -0.92
N ASN A 145 -2.60 -13.78 -0.36
CA ASN A 145 -3.12 -15.14 -0.49
C ASN A 145 -4.47 -15.30 0.23
N LEU A 146 -4.63 -14.71 1.42
CA LEU A 146 -5.88 -14.71 2.17
C LEU A 146 -7.00 -14.01 1.40
N ILE A 147 -6.73 -12.88 0.74
CA ILE A 147 -7.72 -12.21 -0.13
C ILE A 147 -8.09 -13.13 -1.28
N ASN A 148 -7.11 -13.70 -1.98
CA ASN A 148 -7.37 -14.57 -3.13
C ASN A 148 -8.22 -15.78 -2.72
N ILE A 149 -7.92 -16.40 -1.58
CA ILE A 149 -8.71 -17.50 -1.01
C ILE A 149 -10.12 -17.01 -0.67
N THR A 150 -10.26 -15.87 0.02
CA THR A 150 -11.55 -15.32 0.43
C THR A 150 -12.43 -15.02 -0.79
N VAL A 151 -11.87 -14.35 -1.80
CA VAL A 151 -12.58 -14.05 -3.06
C VAL A 151 -12.97 -15.34 -3.78
N THR A 152 -12.07 -16.32 -3.86
CA THR A 152 -12.36 -17.62 -4.49
C THR A 152 -13.49 -18.36 -3.77
N VAL A 153 -13.46 -18.40 -2.44
CA VAL A 153 -14.52 -19.00 -1.62
C VAL A 153 -15.85 -18.28 -1.84
N LEU A 154 -15.85 -16.95 -1.88
CA LEU A 154 -17.05 -16.16 -2.17
C LEU A 154 -17.64 -16.45 -3.55
N ILE A 155 -16.79 -16.60 -4.57
CA ILE A 155 -17.22 -16.99 -5.93
C ILE A 155 -17.85 -18.39 -5.91
N ILE A 156 -17.19 -19.36 -5.28
CA ILE A 156 -17.70 -20.75 -5.20
C ILE A 156 -19.06 -20.80 -4.49
N ILE A 157 -19.19 -20.12 -3.35
CA ILE A 157 -20.46 -20.03 -2.61
C ILE A 157 -21.54 -19.40 -3.48
N SER A 158 -21.22 -18.28 -4.15
CA SER A 158 -22.18 -17.58 -5.02
C SER A 158 -22.66 -18.47 -6.18
N VAL A 159 -21.74 -19.17 -6.86
CA VAL A 159 -22.07 -20.11 -7.94
C VAL A 159 -22.91 -21.27 -7.42
N TYR A 160 -22.57 -21.85 -6.26
CA TYR A 160 -23.33 -22.95 -5.66
C TYR A 160 -24.77 -22.54 -5.33
N PHE A 161 -24.96 -21.38 -4.70
CA PHE A 161 -26.29 -20.90 -4.33
C PHE A 161 -27.14 -20.48 -5.53
N VAL A 162 -26.55 -19.82 -6.53
CA VAL A 162 -27.26 -19.46 -7.78
C VAL A 162 -27.60 -20.72 -8.58
N GLY A 163 -26.67 -21.66 -8.73
CA GLY A 163 -26.87 -22.92 -9.44
C GLY A 163 -27.95 -23.81 -8.81
N ASN A 164 -27.91 -24.01 -7.49
CA ASN A 164 -28.94 -24.79 -6.79
C ASN A 164 -30.33 -24.13 -6.84
N LYS A 165 -30.39 -22.80 -6.90
CA LYS A 165 -31.66 -22.07 -7.04
C LYS A 165 -32.26 -22.29 -8.43
N LEU A 166 -31.45 -22.20 -9.50
CA LEU A 166 -31.89 -22.49 -10.87
C LEU A 166 -32.44 -23.91 -11.01
N VAL A 167 -31.77 -24.91 -10.42
CA VAL A 167 -32.23 -26.31 -10.45
C VAL A 167 -33.52 -26.52 -9.66
N LYS A 168 -33.69 -25.82 -8.51
CA LYS A 168 -34.91 -25.92 -7.70
C LYS A 168 -36.11 -25.19 -8.28
N ASP A 169 -35.88 -24.10 -9.01
CA ASP A 169 -36.95 -23.37 -9.68
C ASP A 169 -37.41 -24.17 -10.92
N ASN A 170 -36.51 -24.78 -11.71
CA ASN A 170 -36.88 -25.66 -12.82
C ASN A 170 -37.68 -26.92 -12.39
N LYS A 171 -37.39 -27.49 -11.22
CA LYS A 171 -38.15 -28.65 -10.68
C LYS A 171 -39.55 -28.32 -10.14
N LYS A 172 -39.90 -27.05 -10.04
CA LYS A 172 -41.24 -26.61 -9.59
C LYS A 172 -42.21 -26.35 -10.73
N ASP A 173 -41.69 -26.24 -11.94
CA ASP A 173 -42.44 -25.97 -13.15
C ASP A 173 -42.73 -27.28 -13.94
N GLU A 174 -42.29 -28.44 -13.43
CA GLU A 174 -42.72 -29.80 -13.79
C GLU A 174 -43.80 -30.31 -12.82
#